data_AF-A0A953MVJ5-F1
#
_entry.id   AF-A0A953MVJ5-F1
#
_cell.length_a   1.000
_cell.length_b   1.000
_cell.length_c   1.000
_cell.angle_alpha   90.00
_cell.angle_beta   90.00
_cell.angle_gamma   90.00
#
_symmetry.space_group_name_H-M   'P 1'
#
loop_
_entity.id
_entity.type
_entity.pdbx_description
1 polymer ?
#
loop_
_entity_poly.entity_id
_entity_poly.type
_entity_poly.pdbx_seq_one_letter_code
_entity_poly.pdbx_strand_id
1 'polypeptide(L)' 'MRRREVLLDKKKVLRSVSLMSDRFSLDEFVDRMIILEKIERGLADIEAGRTFTLEEVKKRFDHILTKGTK' A
#
# COMPACT_ATOMS: atom_id res chain seq x y z
N MET A 1 -9.63 10.86 10.43
CA MET A 1 -9.41 10.37 9.05
C MET A 1 -9.96 8.94 8.99
N ARG A 2 -11.08 8.69 8.30
CA ARG A 2 -11.58 7.32 8.13
C ARG A 2 -10.60 6.62 7.20
N ARG A 3 -9.94 5.55 7.67
CA ARG A 3 -9.09 4.70 6.84
C ARG A 3 -9.97 4.19 5.71
N ARG A 4 -9.66 4.51 4.45
CA ARG A 4 -10.40 3.95 3.32
C ARG A 4 -10.11 2.46 3.32
N GLU A 5 -11.17 1.66 3.40
CA GLU A 5 -11.07 0.22 3.33
C GLU A 5 -10.82 -0.16 1.88
N VAL A 6 -9.62 -0.65 1.57
CA VAL A 6 -9.28 -1.23 0.27
C VAL A 6 -9.52 -2.72 0.37
N LEU A 7 -10.41 -3.23 -0.48
CA LEU A 7 -10.76 -4.64 -0.50
C LEU A 7 -9.76 -5.43 -1.34
N LEU A 8 -9.43 -6.64 -0.87
CA LEU A 8 -8.60 -7.57 -1.62
C LEU A 8 -9.43 -8.35 -2.64
N ASP A 9 -8.94 -8.47 -3.86
CA ASP A 9 -9.53 -9.36 -4.85
C ASP A 9 -9.26 -10.83 -4.48
N LYS A 10 -10.33 -11.62 -4.34
CA LYS A 10 -10.25 -13.03 -3.96
C LYS A 10 -9.35 -13.85 -4.89
N LYS A 11 -9.35 -13.59 -6.20
CA LYS A 11 -8.51 -14.34 -7.15
C LYS A 11 -7.04 -14.00 -6.96
N LYS A 12 -6.71 -12.73 -6.66
CA LYS A 12 -5.34 -12.31 -6.32
C LYS A 12 -4.87 -12.94 -5.01
N VAL A 13 -5.74 -13.01 -4.00
CA VAL A 13 -5.44 -13.69 -2.73
C VAL A 13 -5.13 -15.17 -2.98
N LEU A 14 -6.00 -15.89 -3.69
CA LEU A 14 -5.80 -17.32 -3.98
C LEU A 14 -4.52 -17.57 -4.76
N ARG A 15 -4.19 -16.73 -5.76
CA ARG A 15 -2.91 -16.82 -6.46
C ARG A 15 -1.71 -16.54 -5.56
N SER A 16 -1.84 -15.61 -4.62
CA SER A 16 -0.78 -15.29 -3.68
C SER A 16 -0.48 -16.48 -2.75
N VAL A 17 -1.55 -17.11 -2.25
CA VAL A 17 -1.48 -18.30 -1.38
C VAL A 17 -0.98 -19.53 -2.15
N SER A 18 -1.38 -19.73 -3.41
CA SER A 18 -0.91 -20.87 -4.21
C SER A 18 0.60 -20.83 -4.52
N LEU A 19 1.25 -19.69 -4.29
CA LEU A 19 2.70 -19.51 -4.44
C LEU A 19 3.45 -19.63 -3.10
N MET A 20 2.75 -19.85 -1.99
CA MET A 20 3.35 -20.10 -0.68
C MET A 20 3.72 -21.58 -0.56
N SER A 21 4.61 -21.88 0.38
CA SER A 21 4.95 -23.26 0.76
C SER A 21 3.71 -24.02 1.26
N ASP A 22 3.70 -25.35 1.17
CA ASP A 22 2.60 -26.19 1.70
C ASP A 22 2.33 -25.98 3.20
N ARG A 23 3.34 -25.49 3.93
CA ARG A 23 3.23 -25.04 5.32
C ARG A 23 3.82 -23.64 5.44
N PHE A 24 3.05 -22.73 6.02
CA PHE A 24 3.44 -21.35 6.29
C PHE A 24 2.88 -20.91 7.65
N SER A 25 3.44 -19.86 8.23
CA SER A 25 2.92 -19.28 9.48
C SER A 25 1.81 -18.26 9.21
N LEU A 26 0.98 -17.99 10.24
CA LEU A 26 0.00 -16.93 10.16
C LEU A 26 0.66 -15.56 9.86
N ASP A 27 1.81 -15.29 10.48
CA ASP A 27 2.53 -14.03 10.29
C ASP A 27 2.97 -13.83 8.84
N GLU A 28 3.50 -14.88 8.20
CA GLU A 28 3.88 -14.85 6.79
C GLU A 28 2.68 -14.54 5.89
N PHE A 29 1.53 -15.18 6.18
CA PHE A 29 0.30 -14.91 5.45
C PHE A 29 -0.15 -13.45 5.63
N VAL A 30 -0.15 -12.94 6.86
CA VAL A 30 -0.56 -11.56 7.18
C VAL A 30 0.34 -10.55 6.47
N ASP A 31 1.66 -10.72 6.53
CA ASP A 31 2.60 -9.82 5.85
C ASP A 31 2.36 -9.78 4.34
N ARG A 32 2.13 -10.95 3.74
CA ARG A 32 1.81 -11.05 2.32
C ARG A 32 0.49 -10.39 1.97
N MET A 33 -0.53 -10.50 2.82
CA MET A 33 -1.82 -9.81 2.64
C MET A 33 -1.68 -8.29 2.77
N ILE A 34 -0.83 -7.80 3.69
CA ILE A 34 -0.52 -6.37 3.83
C ILE A 34 0.14 -5.83 2.55
N ILE A 35 1.09 -6.57 1.98
CA ILE A 35 1.73 -6.17 0.71
C ILE A 35 0.70 -6.13 -0.42
N LEU A 36 -0.14 -7.15 -0.53
CA LEU A 36 -1.18 -7.20 -1.56
C LEU A 36 -2.17 -6.03 -1.43
N GLU A 37 -2.59 -5.67 -0.21
CA GLU A 37 -3.46 -4.51 0.05
C GLU A 37 -2.80 -3.20 -0.42
N LYS A 38 -1.51 -3.01 -0.11
CA LYS A 38 -0.76 -1.82 -0.54
C LYS A 38 -0.69 -1.71 -2.06
N ILE A 39 -0.55 -2.83 -2.77
CA ILE A 39 -0.55 -2.86 -4.23
C ILE A 39 -1.92 -2.46 -4.79
N GLU A 40 -3.01 -3.07 -4.31
CA GLU A 40 -4.37 -2.70 -4.74
C GLU A 40 -4.66 -1.23 -4.48
N ARG A 41 -4.25 -0.72 -3.32
CA ARG A 41 -4.38 0.69 -2.98
C ARG A 41 -3.61 1.59 -3.96
N GLY A 42 -2.38 1.23 -4.28
CA GLY A 42 -1.56 1.95 -5.25
C GLY A 42 -2.20 2.00 -6.64
N LEU A 43 -2.75 0.87 -7.11
CA LEU A 43 -3.48 0.80 -8.37
C LEU A 43 -4.73 1.71 -8.35
N ALA A 44 -5.52 1.64 -7.29
CA ALA A 44 -6.71 2.49 -7.12
C ALA A 44 -6.37 3.98 -6.98
N ASP A 45 -5.19 4.32 -6.46
CA ASP A 45 -4.68 5.69 -6.39
C ASP A 45 -4.24 6.20 -7.76
N ILE A 46 -3.61 5.35 -8.58
CA ILE A 46 -3.26 5.68 -9.98
C ILE A 46 -4.52 5.94 -10.80
N GLU A 47 -5.50 5.02 -10.77
CA GLU A 47 -6.75 5.14 -11.53
C GLU A 47 -7.52 6.42 -11.18
N ALA A 48 -7.45 6.85 -9.92
CA ALA A 48 -8.14 8.03 -9.45
C ALA A 48 -7.29 9.31 -9.50
N GLY A 49 -6.10 9.27 -10.10
CA GLY A 49 -5.20 10.44 -10.20
C GLY A 49 -4.66 10.95 -8.86
N ARG A 50 -4.66 10.12 -7.81
CA ARG A 50 -4.17 10.46 -6.46
C ARG A 50 -2.68 10.19 -6.31
N THR A 51 -1.91 10.53 -7.33
CA THR A 51 -0.47 10.38 -7.39
C THR A 51 0.21 11.74 -7.25
N PHE A 52 1.45 11.75 -6.79
CA PHE A 52 2.27 12.95 -6.75
C PHE A 52 3.48 12.78 -7.67
N THR A 53 3.83 13.83 -8.37
CA THR A 53 5.12 13.94 -9.07
C THR A 53 6.25 14.09 -8.06
N LEU A 54 7.48 13.81 -8.50
CA LEU A 54 8.65 13.98 -7.66
C LEU A 54 8.80 15.43 -7.14
N GLU A 55 8.46 16.42 -7.96
CA GLU A 55 8.52 17.83 -7.58
C GLU A 55 7.50 18.18 -6.49
N GLU A 56 6.28 17.68 -6.61
CA GLU A 56 5.22 17.86 -5.60
C GLU A 56 5.62 17.22 -4.27
N VAL A 57 6.22 16.03 -4.32
CA VAL A 57 6.72 15.35 -3.12
C VAL A 57 7.83 16.17 -2.45
N LYS A 58 8.83 16.64 -3.22
CA LYS A 58 9.92 17.46 -2.67
C LYS A 58 9.40 18.71 -1.95
N LYS A 59 8.51 19.47 -2.59
CA LYS A 59 7.88 20.66 -1.97
C LYS A 59 7.16 20.33 -0.66
N ARG A 60 6.48 19.18 -0.62
CA ARG A 60 5.76 18.73 0.58
C ARG A 60 6.72 18.33 1.70
N PHE A 61 7.81 17.65 1.38
CA PHE A 61 8.85 17.30 2.35
C PHE A 61 9.57 18.54 2.89
N ASP A 62 9.95 19.49 2.02
CA ASP A 62 10.58 20.75 2.43
C ASP A 62 9.68 21.54 3.38
N HIS A 63 8.37 21.56 3.12
CA HIS A 63 7.39 22.18 4.02
C HIS A 63 7.33 21.52 5.41
N ILE A 64 7.46 20.19 5.47
CA ILE A 64 7.44 19.43 6.72
C ILE A 64 8.75 19.66 7.50
N LEU A 65 9.89 19.63 6.82
CA LEU A 65 11.22 19.81 7.42
C LEU A 65 11.43 21.23 7.96
N THR A 66 10.85 22.25 7.30
CA THR A 66 10.96 23.66 7.71
C THR A 66 10.00 24.06 8.82
N LYS A 67 8.87 23.36 8.99
CA LYS A 67 7.92 23.59 10.10
C LYS A 67 8.23 22.79 11.37
N GLY A 68 9.09 21.78 11.29
CA GLY A 68 9.57 21.01 12.45
C GLY A 68 10.78 21.60 13.19
N THR A 69 11.27 22.77 12.77
CA THR A 69 12.47 23.44 13.32
C THR A 69 12.18 24.70 14.16
N LYS A 70 10.95 24.86 14.66
CA LYS A 70 10.60 25.86 15.69
C LYS A 70 9.84 25.24 16.83
#